data_AF-A0AAE1I2M6-F1
#
_entry.id   AF-A0AAE1I2M6-F1
#
_cell.length_a   1.000
_cell.length_b   1.000
_cell.length_c   1.000
_cell.angle_alpha   90.00
_cell.angle_beta   90.00
_cell.angle_gamma   90.00
#
_symmetry.space_group_name_H-M   'P 1'
#
loop_
_entity.id
_entity.type
_entity.pdbx_description
1 polymer ?
#
loop_
_entity_poly.entity_id
_entity_poly.type
_entity_poly.pdbx_seq_one_letter_code
_entity_poly.pdbx_strand_id
1 'polypeptide(L)'
;MDELQRLRSENQRLYRENVKLREVQDRVRALLNESCSALSPSATTSTINKEPTEIPSPVLCLNKPPLRRRLFVQKNQDESIPTKLKDEPGANKWEVLFDMFDKKPSKKEAPSYAYQEKTVRGKKRKALPGQTCYKCEGFYKAAGIEKKGINKCSKHRQQWARQPSPKGFWDLEFPSTQEIRARQSSPN
;
A
#
# COMPACT_ATOMS: atom_id res chain seq x y z
N MET A 1 -35.55 -22.38 -34.73
CA MET A 1 -36.38 -22.29 -33.51
C MET A 1 -36.03 -23.37 -32.51
N ASP A 2 -35.80 -24.62 -32.93
CA ASP A 2 -35.51 -25.75 -32.05
C ASP A 2 -34.24 -25.63 -31.18
N GLU A 3 -33.19 -24.97 -31.70
CA GLU A 3 -31.93 -24.81 -30.96
C GLU A 3 -32.08 -23.93 -29.71
N LEU A 4 -32.86 -22.85 -29.81
CA LEU A 4 -33.16 -21.99 -28.66
C LEU A 4 -33.98 -22.72 -27.59
N GLN A 5 -34.87 -23.62 -28.01
CA GLN A 5 -35.68 -24.42 -27.09
C GLN A 5 -34.82 -25.47 -26.38
N ARG A 6 -33.85 -26.07 -27.08
CA ARG A 6 -32.83 -26.95 -26.49
C ARG A 6 -31.92 -26.21 -25.50
N LEU A 7 -31.40 -25.05 -25.88
CA LEU A 7 -30.56 -24.24 -24.98
C LEU A 7 -31.33 -23.78 -23.73
N ARG A 8 -32.64 -23.51 -23.85
CA ARG A 8 -33.48 -23.15 -22.71
C ARG A 8 -33.67 -24.32 -21.75
N SER A 9 -33.92 -25.53 -22.27
CA SER A 9 -34.06 -26.73 -21.42
C SER A 9 -32.73 -27.13 -20.76
N GLU A 10 -31.62 -26.97 -21.48
CA GLU A 10 -30.28 -27.22 -20.96
C GLU A 10 -29.88 -26.22 -19.87
N ASN A 11 -30.12 -24.92 -20.06
CA ASN A 11 -29.93 -23.92 -19.01
C ASN A 11 -30.78 -24.20 -17.78
N GLN A 12 -32.02 -24.65 -17.96
CA GLN A 12 -32.90 -25.02 -16.85
C GLN A 12 -32.37 -26.25 -16.09
N ARG A 13 -31.80 -27.23 -16.80
CA ARG A 13 -31.12 -28.39 -16.19
C ARG A 13 -29.89 -27.96 -15.41
N LEU A 14 -29.01 -27.16 -16.00
CA LEU A 14 -27.81 -26.64 -15.36
C LEU A 14 -28.15 -25.82 -14.11
N TYR A 15 -29.21 -25.02 -14.15
CA TYR A 15 -29.66 -24.28 -12.98
C TYR A 15 -30.04 -25.22 -11.82
N ARG A 16 -30.80 -26.28 -12.09
CA ARG A 16 -31.17 -27.28 -11.07
C ARG A 16 -29.94 -28.01 -10.50
N GLU A 17 -28.96 -28.31 -11.33
CA GLU A 17 -27.70 -28.94 -10.90
C GLU A 17 -26.87 -28.02 -10.02
N ASN A 18 -26.77 -26.73 -10.37
CA ASN A 18 -26.09 -25.72 -9.56
C ASN A 18 -26.77 -25.48 -8.21
N VAL A 19 -28.09 -25.62 -8.11
CA VAL A 19 -28.81 -25.58 -6.83
C VAL A 19 -28.38 -26.74 -5.93
N LYS A 20 -28.35 -27.97 -6.46
CA LYS A 20 -27.88 -29.16 -5.71
C LYS A 20 -26.43 -29.01 -5.26
N LEU A 21 -25.56 -28.47 -6.12
CA LEU A 21 -24.16 -28.23 -5.75
C LEU A 21 -24.03 -27.22 -4.59
N ARG A 22 -24.85 -26.17 -4.58
CA ARG A 22 -24.90 -25.22 -3.45
C ARG A 22 -25.38 -25.88 -2.16
N GLU A 23 -26.42 -26.71 -2.23
CA GLU A 23 -26.90 -27.46 -1.06
C GLU A 23 -25.80 -28.38 -0.48
N VAL A 24 -25.02 -29.04 -1.33
CA VAL A 24 -23.87 -29.86 -0.89
C VAL A 24 -22.79 -28.98 -0.25
N GLN A 25 -22.47 -27.83 -0.83
CA GLN A 25 -21.50 -26.89 -0.25
C GLN A 25 -21.96 -26.36 1.12
N ASP A 26 -23.25 -26.06 1.27
CA ASP A 26 -23.81 -25.59 2.53
C ASP A 26 -23.79 -26.68 3.61
N ARG A 27 -24.05 -27.95 3.24
CA ARG A 27 -23.87 -29.10 4.15
C ARG A 27 -22.43 -29.27 4.59
N VAL A 28 -21.47 -29.18 3.67
CA VAL A 28 -20.03 -29.25 4.01
C VAL A 28 -19.64 -28.10 4.94
N ARG A 29 -20.13 -26.89 4.67
CA ARG A 29 -19.89 -25.72 5.53
C ARG A 29 -20.48 -25.91 6.93
N ALA A 30 -21.69 -26.46 7.04
CA ALA A 30 -22.32 -26.76 8.32
C ALA A 30 -21.49 -27.76 9.14
N LEU A 31 -21.04 -28.85 8.53
CA LEU A 31 -20.19 -29.86 9.19
C LEU A 31 -18.86 -29.26 9.69
N LEU A 32 -18.25 -28.37 8.90
CA LEU A 32 -17.02 -27.67 9.29
C LEU A 32 -17.26 -26.69 10.45
N ASN A 33 -18.43 -26.05 10.51
CA ASN A 33 -18.79 -25.16 11.61
C ASN A 33 -19.10 -25.93 12.91
N GLU A 34 -19.77 -27.08 12.80
CA GLU A 34 -20.04 -27.97 13.94
C GLU A 34 -18.74 -28.50 14.56
N SER A 35 -17.78 -28.90 13.74
CA SER A 35 -16.48 -29.38 14.22
C SER A 35 -15.59 -28.27 14.81
N CYS A 36 -15.79 -27.00 14.40
CA CYS A 36 -15.16 -25.85 15.07
C CYS A 36 -15.82 -25.50 16.41
N SER A 37 -17.12 -25.77 16.58
CA SER A 37 -17.87 -25.43 17.80
C SER A 37 -17.54 -26.38 18.97
N ALA A 38 -17.06 -27.59 18.70
CA ALA A 38 -16.64 -28.57 19.71
C ALA A 38 -15.28 -28.26 20.38
N LEU A 39 -14.58 -27.18 19.96
CA LEU A 39 -13.24 -26.82 20.46
C LEU A 39 -13.19 -25.45 21.17
N SER A 40 -14.29 -24.97 21.75
CA SER A 40 -14.24 -23.77 22.60
C SER A 40 -14.20 -24.13 24.09
N PRO A 41 -13.08 -23.92 24.81
CA PRO A 41 -13.13 -23.74 26.25
C PRO A 41 -13.66 -22.32 26.57
N SER A 42 -14.72 -22.30 27.36
CA SER A 42 -15.24 -21.25 28.25
C SER A 42 -14.70 -19.82 28.11
N ALA A 43 -15.57 -18.96 27.56
CA ALA A 43 -16.01 -17.65 28.06
C ALA A 43 -15.01 -16.65 28.70
N THR A 44 -14.95 -15.44 28.13
CA THR A 44 -15.41 -14.21 28.80
C THR A 44 -15.88 -13.17 27.76
N THR A 45 -17.10 -12.69 27.94
CA THR A 45 -17.84 -11.73 27.13
C THR A 45 -17.37 -10.28 27.35
N SER A 46 -17.14 -9.52 26.29
CA SER A 46 -17.39 -8.07 26.30
C SER A 46 -18.03 -7.65 24.99
N THR A 47 -19.23 -7.11 25.11
CA THR A 47 -20.12 -6.62 24.06
C THR A 47 -19.51 -5.41 23.37
N ILE A 48 -19.21 -5.51 22.08
CA ILE A 48 -19.05 -4.35 21.20
C ILE A 48 -19.84 -4.64 19.92
N ASN A 49 -21.01 -4.02 19.81
CA ASN A 49 -21.78 -3.92 18.58
C ASN A 49 -20.97 -3.10 17.55
N LYS A 50 -20.67 -3.67 16.38
CA LYS A 50 -20.48 -2.89 15.15
C LYS A 50 -21.01 -3.67 13.95
N GLU A 51 -21.92 -3.02 13.24
CA GLU A 51 -22.43 -3.38 11.92
C GLU A 51 -21.28 -3.64 10.92
N PRO A 52 -21.45 -4.61 9.99
CA PRO A 52 -20.59 -4.71 8.84
C PRO A 52 -21.08 -3.74 7.75
N THR A 53 -20.32 -2.66 7.53
CA THR A 53 -20.44 -1.83 6.33
C THR A 53 -19.70 -2.52 5.19
N GLU A 54 -20.45 -3.10 4.27
CA GLU A 54 -19.92 -3.63 3.02
C GLU A 54 -19.49 -2.49 2.10
N ILE A 55 -18.17 -2.34 1.90
CA ILE A 55 -17.63 -1.54 0.80
C ILE A 55 -17.37 -2.50 -0.36
N PRO A 56 -18.06 -2.38 -1.51
CA PRO A 56 -17.75 -3.21 -2.66
C PRO A 56 -16.35 -2.86 -3.19
N SER A 57 -15.50 -3.89 -3.28
CA SER A 57 -14.14 -3.80 -3.81
C SER A 57 -14.14 -3.26 -5.25
N PRO A 58 -13.37 -2.21 -5.57
CA PRO A 58 -13.30 -1.71 -6.94
C PRO A 58 -12.54 -2.70 -7.82
N VAL A 59 -13.19 -3.11 -8.91
CA VAL A 59 -12.64 -4.00 -9.94
C VAL A 59 -11.50 -3.27 -10.65
N LEU A 60 -10.25 -3.71 -10.45
CA LEU A 60 -9.10 -3.18 -11.18
C LEU A 60 -9.09 -3.77 -12.60
N CYS A 61 -9.51 -2.97 -13.58
CA CYS A 61 -9.37 -3.27 -14.99
C CYS A 61 -7.88 -3.46 -15.36
N LEU A 62 -7.46 -4.71 -15.55
CA LEU A 62 -6.22 -5.03 -16.25
C LEU A 62 -6.41 -4.70 -17.73
N ASN A 63 -5.89 -3.56 -18.18
CA ASN A 63 -5.40 -3.38 -19.56
C ASN A 63 -4.36 -2.25 -19.54
N LYS A 64 -3.08 -2.62 -19.45
CA LYS A 64 -1.99 -1.64 -19.60
C LYS A 64 -1.78 -1.37 -21.09
N PRO A 65 -1.83 -0.11 -21.55
CA PRO A 65 -1.53 0.18 -22.95
C PRO A 65 -0.05 -0.12 -23.27
N PRO A 66 0.26 -0.49 -24.53
CA PRO A 66 1.62 -0.84 -24.93
C PRO A 66 2.56 0.36 -24.80
N LEU A 67 3.73 0.12 -24.21
CA LEU A 67 4.77 1.12 -24.01
C LEU A 67 5.32 1.55 -25.39
N ARG A 68 5.23 2.85 -25.71
CA ARG A 68 5.87 3.43 -26.89
C ARG A 68 7.39 3.17 -26.84
N ARG A 69 7.92 2.66 -27.94
CA ARG A 69 9.35 2.42 -28.18
C ARG A 69 10.08 3.77 -28.13
N ARG A 70 11.02 3.95 -27.19
CA ARG A 70 11.92 5.11 -27.19
C ARG A 70 12.82 5.03 -28.41
N LEU A 71 12.67 5.98 -29.34
CA LEU A 71 13.70 6.24 -30.34
C LEU A 71 14.90 6.87 -29.61
N PHE A 72 16.07 6.29 -29.81
CA PHE A 72 17.33 6.75 -29.23
C PHE A 72 17.78 8.00 -30.01
N VAL A 73 17.72 9.18 -29.38
CA VAL A 73 18.34 10.39 -29.92
C VAL A 73 19.81 10.36 -29.51
N GLN A 74 20.70 10.35 -30.50
CA GLN A 74 22.15 10.41 -30.30
C GLN A 74 22.53 11.78 -29.71
N LYS A 75 23.31 11.76 -28.63
CA LYS A 75 23.85 12.98 -28.01
C LYS A 75 25.03 13.47 -28.85
N ASN A 76 24.86 14.64 -29.47
CA ASN A 76 26.02 15.44 -29.85
C ASN A 76 26.51 16.19 -28.60
N GLN A 77 27.80 16.04 -28.36
CA GLN A 77 28.54 16.85 -27.40
C GLN A 77 28.83 18.20 -28.05
N ASP A 78 29.14 19.17 -27.21
CA ASP A 78 29.59 20.53 -27.55
C ASP A 78 28.45 21.52 -27.73
N GLU A 79 28.32 22.43 -26.75
CA GLU A 79 28.58 23.86 -26.91
C GLU A 79 28.33 24.53 -25.54
N SER A 80 29.15 25.54 -25.26
CA SER A 80 29.28 26.24 -23.98
C SER A 80 28.00 26.99 -23.58
N ILE A 81 27.72 27.06 -22.27
CA ILE A 81 26.61 27.83 -21.73
C ILE A 81 26.97 29.33 -21.83
N PRO A 82 26.21 30.16 -22.57
CA PRO A 82 26.40 31.61 -22.53
C PRO A 82 25.88 32.15 -21.19
N THR A 83 26.81 32.59 -20.34
CA THR A 83 26.51 33.50 -19.24
C THR A 83 26.18 34.85 -19.85
N LYS A 84 24.90 35.20 -20.00
CA LYS A 84 24.28 36.54 -19.84
C LYS A 84 22.85 36.47 -20.37
N LEU A 85 21.88 36.49 -19.46
CA LEU A 85 20.46 36.64 -19.78
C LEU A 85 20.26 38.10 -20.25
N LYS A 86 19.92 38.30 -21.52
CA LYS A 86 19.36 39.57 -22.02
C LYS A 86 17.84 39.43 -21.99
N ASP A 87 17.16 40.44 -21.48
CA ASP A 87 15.71 40.53 -21.44
C ASP A 87 15.17 40.83 -22.85
N GLU A 88 14.92 39.78 -23.63
CA GLU A 88 14.20 39.87 -24.90
C GLU A 88 12.70 39.61 -24.68
N PRO A 89 11.79 40.50 -25.11
CA PRO A 89 10.35 40.35 -24.91
C PRO A 89 9.79 39.37 -25.94
N GLY A 90 9.91 38.07 -25.67
CA GLY A 90 9.36 37.05 -26.57
C GLY A 90 9.25 35.64 -25.99
N ALA A 91 9.84 35.36 -24.83
CA ALA A 91 9.74 34.03 -24.23
C ALA A 91 8.45 33.91 -23.40
N ASN A 92 7.53 33.06 -23.88
CA ASN A 92 6.38 32.58 -23.14
C ASN A 92 6.83 31.97 -21.81
N LYS A 93 6.47 32.62 -20.70
CA LYS A 93 6.73 32.22 -19.31
C LYS A 93 6.54 30.72 -19.01
N TRP A 94 5.69 30.05 -19.79
CA TRP A 94 5.38 28.62 -19.68
C TRP A 94 6.47 27.69 -20.25
N GLU A 95 7.23 28.07 -21.28
CA GLU A 95 8.33 27.24 -21.82
C GLU A 95 9.51 27.19 -20.85
N VAL A 96 9.85 28.34 -20.25
CA VAL A 96 10.94 28.44 -19.26
C VAL A 96 10.64 27.64 -17.98
N LEU A 97 9.36 27.49 -17.64
CA LEU A 97 8.92 26.72 -16.47
C LEU A 97 8.98 25.21 -16.73
N PHE A 98 8.65 24.75 -17.95
CA PHE A 98 8.68 23.33 -18.31
C PHE A 98 10.11 22.76 -18.31
N ASP A 99 11.08 23.54 -18.81
CA ASP A 99 12.51 23.19 -18.78
C ASP A 99 13.10 23.06 -17.36
N MET A 100 12.40 23.58 -16.35
CA MET A 100 12.80 23.44 -14.96
C MET A 100 12.37 22.08 -14.35
N PHE A 101 11.33 21.45 -14.89
CA PHE A 101 10.86 20.13 -14.43
C PHE A 101 11.58 18.95 -15.11
N ASP A 102 12.12 19.13 -16.32
CA ASP A 102 12.90 18.11 -17.02
C ASP A 102 14.38 18.05 -16.57
N LYS A 103 14.86 19.09 -15.88
CA LYS A 103 16.18 19.09 -15.24
C LYS A 103 16.18 18.16 -14.04
N LYS A 104 16.69 16.95 -14.25
CA LYS A 104 16.98 16.00 -13.15
C LYS A 104 17.84 16.70 -12.10
N PRO A 105 17.42 16.73 -10.81
CA PRO A 105 18.23 17.33 -9.77
C PRO A 105 19.61 16.66 -9.75
N SER A 106 20.66 17.48 -9.72
CA SER A 106 22.03 16.99 -9.53
C SER A 106 22.08 16.10 -8.29
N LYS A 107 22.92 15.06 -8.29
CA LYS A 107 23.13 14.22 -7.10
C LYS A 107 23.81 15.10 -6.04
N LYS A 108 23.03 15.83 -5.25
CA LYS A 108 23.52 16.44 -4.01
C LYS A 108 23.94 15.30 -3.06
N GLU A 109 24.93 15.57 -2.23
CA GLU A 109 25.36 14.68 -1.15
C GLU A 109 24.16 14.22 -0.31
N ALA A 110 24.29 13.04 0.30
CA ALA A 110 23.17 12.40 1.00
C ALA A 110 22.54 13.40 1.99
N PRO A 111 21.27 13.78 1.81
CA PRO A 111 20.62 14.76 2.68
C PRO A 111 20.67 14.29 4.14
N SER A 112 21.00 15.22 5.04
CA SER A 112 21.04 15.03 6.49
C SER A 112 19.63 14.93 7.07
N TYR A 113 18.89 13.89 6.70
CA TYR A 113 17.70 13.48 7.42
C TYR A 113 17.94 12.10 8.05
N ALA A 114 17.17 11.76 9.08
CA ALA A 114 17.37 10.56 9.90
C ALA A 114 17.30 9.21 9.13
N TYR A 115 16.84 9.20 7.88
CA TYR A 115 16.75 8.02 7.02
C TYR A 115 17.95 7.94 6.07
N GLN A 116 19.03 7.32 6.53
CA GLN A 116 20.21 7.11 5.70
C GLN A 116 20.16 5.80 4.88
N GLU A 117 19.22 4.90 5.17
CA GLU A 117 19.12 3.63 4.45
C GLU A 117 18.46 3.76 3.07
N LYS A 118 19.12 3.16 2.06
CA LYS A 118 18.60 3.08 0.70
C LYS A 118 17.23 2.41 0.68
N THR A 119 16.25 3.05 0.04
CA THR A 119 14.91 2.49 -0.15
C THR A 119 14.98 1.06 -0.72
N VAL A 120 14.44 0.11 0.05
CA VAL A 120 14.52 -1.32 -0.28
C VAL A 120 13.37 -1.69 -1.22
N ARG A 121 13.64 -1.83 -2.52
CA ARG A 121 12.66 -2.25 -3.53
C ARG A 121 12.94 -3.66 -4.09
N GLY A 122 11.90 -4.30 -4.62
CA GLY A 122 12.00 -5.56 -5.37
C GLY A 122 12.46 -6.75 -4.53
N LYS A 123 13.43 -7.52 -5.04
CA LYS A 123 13.97 -8.74 -4.40
C LYS A 123 14.50 -8.47 -2.99
N LYS A 124 15.14 -7.32 -2.78
CA LYS A 124 15.71 -6.93 -1.49
C LYS A 124 14.63 -6.80 -0.39
N ARG A 125 13.40 -6.42 -0.76
CA ARG A 125 12.27 -6.35 0.20
C ARG A 125 11.88 -7.72 0.72
N LYS A 126 12.03 -8.78 -0.08
CA LYS A 126 11.68 -10.15 0.35
C LYS A 126 12.67 -10.69 1.40
N ALA A 127 13.93 -10.28 1.30
CA ALA A 127 15.03 -10.66 2.19
C ALA A 127 15.00 -9.96 3.56
N LEU A 128 14.19 -8.90 3.73
CA LEU A 128 14.06 -8.24 5.04
C LEU A 128 13.52 -9.24 6.09
N PRO A 129 14.17 -9.33 7.27
CA PRO A 129 13.68 -10.17 8.36
C PRO A 129 12.32 -9.66 8.85
N GLY A 130 11.44 -10.58 9.21
CA GLY A 130 10.24 -10.26 9.98
C GLY A 130 10.61 -10.01 11.44
N GLN A 131 10.02 -8.98 12.04
CA GLN A 131 10.17 -8.68 13.46
C GLN A 131 8.96 -9.20 14.24
N THR A 132 9.15 -9.48 15.53
CA THR A 132 8.05 -9.76 16.46
C THR A 132 7.40 -8.47 16.89
N CYS A 133 6.07 -8.42 16.83
CA CYS A 133 5.28 -7.32 17.38
C CYS A 133 4.67 -7.73 18.72
N TYR A 134 4.44 -6.79 19.64
CA TYR A 134 3.83 -7.09 20.96
C TYR A 134 2.52 -7.89 20.84
N LYS A 135 1.65 -7.52 19.88
CA LYS A 135 0.39 -8.24 19.64
C LYS A 135 0.58 -9.66 19.10
N CYS A 136 1.72 -9.91 18.44
CA CYS A 136 2.02 -11.15 17.74
C CYS A 136 2.70 -12.18 18.64
N GLU A 137 3.31 -11.74 19.75
CA GLU A 137 4.07 -12.60 20.66
C GLU A 137 3.22 -13.73 21.25
N GLY A 138 1.98 -13.45 21.64
CA GLY A 138 1.05 -14.47 22.16
C GLY A 138 0.75 -15.56 21.14
N PHE A 139 0.52 -15.18 19.88
CA PHE A 139 0.31 -16.12 18.79
C PHE A 139 1.55 -17.00 18.55
N TYR A 140 2.75 -16.41 18.48
CA TYR A 140 3.96 -17.19 18.24
C TYR A 140 4.27 -18.17 19.38
N LYS A 141 4.02 -17.76 20.64
CA LYS A 141 4.16 -18.64 21.81
C LYS A 141 3.17 -19.80 21.76
N ALA A 142 1.89 -19.51 21.52
CA ALA A 142 0.85 -20.54 21.45
C ALA A 142 1.05 -21.51 20.28
N ALA A 143 1.54 -21.02 19.14
CA ALA A 143 1.81 -21.81 17.95
C ALA A 143 3.16 -22.56 18.01
N GLY A 144 3.98 -22.37 19.04
CA GLY A 144 5.32 -22.98 19.14
C GLY A 144 6.29 -22.52 18.04
N ILE A 145 6.07 -21.33 17.46
CA ILE A 145 6.86 -20.83 16.34
C ILE A 145 8.10 -20.11 16.88
N GLU A 146 9.26 -20.72 16.70
CA GLU A 146 10.54 -20.07 16.99
C GLU A 146 10.82 -18.88 16.06
N LYS A 147 11.75 -18.00 16.48
CA LYS A 147 12.14 -16.78 15.75
C LYS A 147 12.50 -17.02 14.27
N LYS A 148 13.03 -18.20 13.95
CA LYS A 148 13.40 -18.61 12.58
C LYS A 148 12.16 -18.86 11.68
N GLY A 149 11.03 -19.25 12.28
CA GLY A 149 9.76 -19.51 11.59
C GLY A 149 8.91 -18.27 11.31
N ILE A 150 9.19 -17.15 11.98
CA ILE A 150 8.46 -15.87 11.83
C ILE A 150 8.45 -15.42 10.37
N ASN A 151 9.56 -15.64 9.66
CA ASN A 151 9.69 -15.26 8.26
C ASN A 151 8.70 -15.98 7.32
N LYS A 152 8.13 -17.12 7.73
CA LYS A 152 7.20 -17.95 6.95
C LYS A 152 5.73 -17.68 7.29
N CYS A 153 5.40 -17.37 8.54
CA CYS A 153 4.01 -17.25 9.00
C CYS A 153 3.45 -15.82 8.86
N SER A 154 4.01 -14.86 9.60
CA SER A 154 3.55 -13.46 9.60
C SER A 154 4.75 -12.55 9.73
N LYS A 155 5.12 -11.86 8.64
CA LYS A 155 6.21 -10.87 8.64
C LYS A 155 5.65 -9.49 8.97
N HIS A 156 5.75 -9.07 10.23
CA HIS A 156 5.69 -7.65 10.55
C HIS A 156 6.98 -6.99 10.07
N ARG A 157 6.85 -6.08 9.11
CA ARG A 157 7.96 -5.36 8.47
C ARG A 157 8.10 -4.00 9.13
N GLN A 158 8.56 -4.00 10.37
CA GLN A 158 8.87 -2.76 11.08
C GLN A 158 10.38 -2.71 11.29
N GLN A 159 11.04 -1.89 10.49
CA GLN A 159 12.49 -1.72 10.55
C GLN A 159 12.90 -0.56 11.46
N TRP A 160 12.01 0.42 11.63
CA TRP A 160 12.33 1.65 12.35
C TRP A 160 11.21 2.01 13.32
N ALA A 161 11.60 2.49 14.51
CA ALA A 161 10.67 3.14 15.43
C ALA A 161 10.17 4.45 14.80
N ARG A 162 8.88 4.76 14.98
CA ARG A 162 8.35 6.05 14.56
C ARG A 162 8.99 7.13 15.45
N GLN A 163 9.48 8.19 14.84
CA GLN A 163 9.88 9.38 15.60
C GLN A 163 8.65 9.91 16.35
N PRO A 164 8.81 10.38 17.59
CA PRO A 164 7.72 11.00 18.31
C PRO A 164 7.22 12.21 17.52
N SER A 165 5.91 12.46 17.57
CA SER A 165 5.35 13.68 17.00
C SER A 165 5.99 14.90 17.67
N PRO A 166 6.32 15.96 16.92
CA PRO A 166 6.83 17.20 17.50
C PRO A 166 5.88 17.76 18.56
N LYS A 167 6.43 18.50 19.53
CA LYS A 167 5.64 19.09 20.61
C LYS A 167 4.61 20.07 20.04
N GLY A 168 3.35 19.89 20.43
CA GLY A 168 2.21 20.68 19.94
C GLY A 168 1.71 20.34 18.53
N PHE A 169 2.14 19.23 17.93
CA PHE A 169 1.62 18.76 16.64
C PHE A 169 0.16 18.29 16.73
N TRP A 170 -0.25 17.75 17.89
CA TRP A 170 -1.60 17.24 18.14
C TRP A 170 -2.50 18.24 18.86
N ASP A 171 -2.03 19.46 19.10
CA ASP A 171 -2.86 20.51 19.68
C ASP A 171 -3.90 20.93 18.63
N LEU A 172 -5.18 20.85 18.98
CA LEU A 172 -6.29 21.19 18.08
C LEU A 172 -6.44 22.71 17.89
N GLU A 173 -5.85 23.48 18.81
CA GLU A 173 -5.87 24.93 18.79
C GLU A 173 -4.70 25.45 17.93
N PHE A 174 -5.01 26.40 17.05
CA PHE A 174 -3.96 27.07 16.30
C PHE A 174 -3.13 27.93 17.26
N PRO A 175 -1.80 27.75 17.30
CA PRO A 175 -0.97 28.57 18.17
C PRO A 175 -1.06 30.04 17.77
N SER A 176 -1.02 30.92 18.76
CA SER A 176 -0.96 32.35 18.51
C SER A 176 0.31 32.72 17.71
N THR A 177 0.27 33.83 16.96
CA THR A 177 1.43 34.28 16.16
C THR A 177 2.70 34.48 17.02
N GLN A 178 2.53 34.84 18.29
CA GLN A 178 3.63 35.00 19.24
C GLN A 178 4.25 33.64 19.63
N GLU A 179 3.42 32.63 19.88
CA GLU A 179 3.87 31.27 20.17
C GLU A 179 4.59 30.63 18.98
N ILE A 180 4.11 30.85 17.76
CA ILE A 180 4.77 30.36 16.54
C ILE A 180 6.20 30.90 16.46
N ARG A 181 6.40 32.19 16.74
CA ARG A 181 7.70 32.83 16.71
C ARG A 181 8.64 32.26 17.78
N ALA A 182 8.13 32.02 18.98
CA ALA A 182 8.88 31.41 20.08
C ALA A 182 9.28 29.94 19.79
N ARG A 183 8.39 29.17 19.15
CA ARG A 183 8.68 27.79 18.72
C ARG A 183 9.79 27.75 17.65
N GLN A 184 9.83 28.73 16.74
CA GLN A 184 10.84 28.83 15.68
C GLN A 184 12.23 29.26 16.19
N SER A 185 12.29 30.03 17.28
CA SER A 185 13.56 30.49 17.87
C SER A 185 14.23 29.48 18.79
N SER A 186 13.59 28.35 19.09
CA SER A 186 14.14 27.33 19.98
C SER A 186 15.08 26.40 19.18
N PRO A 187 16.38 26.31 19.51
CA PRO A 187 17.27 25.34 18.90
C PRO A 187 16.87 23.92 19.33
N ASN A 188 16.96 22.98 18.40
CA ASN A 188 16.67 21.56 18.57
C ASN A 188 17.90 20.81 19.09
#